data_AF-A0AA96HQ78-F1
#
_entry.id   AF-A0AA96HQ78-F1
#
_cell.length_a   1.000
_cell.length_b   1.000
_cell.length_c   1.000
_cell.angle_alpha   90.00
_cell.angle_beta   90.00
_cell.angle_gamma   90.00
#
_symmetry.space_group_name_H-M   'P 1'
#
loop_
_entity.id
_entity.type
_entity.pdbx_description
1 polymer ?
#
loop_
_entity_poly.entity_id
_entity_poly.type
_entity_poly.pdbx_seq_one_letter_code
_entity_poly.pdbx_strand_id
1 'polypeptide(L)'
;MVNRVFVVLGLFLLCEILGSGLIAQENPEKDPAMERRQFNHSDTGFDLEGAHQFTACESCHIGGRFQGTPKQCVQCHTYNGLSNASPKSVSHVLTSDQCDSCHSSTFWDDVPRVDHTQTLGTCESCHNNILAEGKSATHVATTESCDFCHNDNNWLTTGFNHDGIVDGCVGCHNGVRATGKHPSHIVSGSTCESCHSVIAWIPASVNHDVVIGTCNSCHNGVIATGQSPTHIPAIGQCDLCHSTVAWTPTGFTHDGITTGCVACHNGTQATGKQPNHILSAPSCENCHSVMGWLPAEVDHSVVIGTCSSCHNGSIARGKGITHVLTTEECDQCHTTNAWEPTLP
;
A
#
# COMPACT_ATOMS: atom_id res chain seq x y z
N MET A 1 -63.57 18.57 11.21
CA MET A 1 -64.35 18.15 12.40
C MET A 1 -63.41 18.26 13.59
N VAL A 2 -63.38 19.43 14.25
CA VAL A 2 -63.94 19.69 15.60
C VAL A 2 -63.27 18.77 16.63
N ASN A 3 -62.16 19.16 17.27
CA ASN A 3 -62.00 20.15 18.35
C ASN A 3 -62.65 19.68 19.68
N ARG A 4 -61.84 19.46 20.72
CA ARG A 4 -61.91 20.24 21.99
C ARG A 4 -60.91 19.75 23.04
N VAL A 5 -59.90 20.58 23.23
CA VAL A 5 -59.17 20.78 24.48
C VAL A 5 -60.09 21.53 25.47
N PHE A 6 -60.10 21.16 26.75
CA PHE A 6 -60.32 22.09 27.85
C PHE A 6 -59.50 21.67 29.08
N VAL A 7 -58.56 22.56 29.42
CA VAL A 7 -57.86 22.71 30.69
C VAL A 7 -58.80 23.46 31.67
N VAL A 8 -58.63 23.30 32.99
CA VAL A 8 -58.49 24.40 34.00
C VAL A 8 -58.81 23.95 35.44
N LEU A 9 -57.75 24.01 36.26
CA LEU A 9 -57.55 24.53 37.64
C LEU A 9 -58.52 24.24 38.82
N GLY A 10 -57.88 23.79 39.93
CA GLY A 10 -57.80 24.49 41.24
C GLY A 10 -59.01 24.39 42.19
N LEU A 11 -58.95 24.60 43.51
CA LEU A 11 -57.93 24.83 44.55
C LEU A 11 -58.72 25.01 45.88
N PHE A 12 -58.15 24.69 47.06
CA PHE A 12 -58.55 25.13 48.44
C PHE A 12 -59.88 24.59 49.04
N LEU A 13 -60.15 24.45 50.36
CA LEU A 13 -59.51 24.84 51.63
C LEU A 13 -60.10 24.01 52.80
N LEU A 14 -59.39 24.04 53.93
CA LEU A 14 -59.66 23.59 55.31
C LEU A 14 -61.09 23.76 55.90
N CYS A 15 -61.42 22.95 56.93
CA CYS A 15 -61.84 23.49 58.24
C CYS A 15 -61.70 22.45 59.38
N GLU A 16 -61.11 22.90 60.50
CA GLU A 16 -60.89 22.24 61.80
C GLU A 16 -62.22 22.00 62.57
N ILE A 17 -62.29 21.28 63.71
CA ILE A 17 -62.24 21.89 65.06
C ILE A 17 -62.41 20.82 66.18
N LEU A 18 -61.44 20.84 67.12
CA LEU A 18 -61.48 20.71 68.60
C LEU A 18 -61.84 19.40 69.35
N GLY A 19 -60.99 19.09 70.34
CA GLY A 19 -61.31 18.22 71.47
C GLY A 19 -60.11 17.88 72.37
N SER A 20 -59.68 18.84 73.19
CA SER A 20 -58.53 18.83 74.12
C SER A 20 -58.61 17.81 75.27
N GLY A 21 -57.46 17.34 75.77
CA GLY A 21 -57.36 16.74 77.11
C GLY A 21 -56.09 15.90 77.34
N LEU A 22 -55.27 16.29 78.31
CA LEU A 22 -53.89 15.87 78.54
C LEU A 22 -53.77 14.77 79.63
N ILE A 23 -52.68 13.98 79.57
CA ILE A 23 -52.01 13.18 80.63
C ILE A 23 -52.44 11.70 80.80
N ALA A 24 -51.57 10.76 80.41
CA ALA A 24 -50.72 9.96 81.32
C ALA A 24 -49.93 8.90 80.52
N GLN A 25 -48.61 8.84 80.77
CA GLN A 25 -47.70 7.77 80.34
C GLN A 25 -48.11 6.43 80.97
N GLU A 26 -48.28 5.40 80.14
CA GLU A 26 -47.87 4.05 80.49
C GLU A 26 -47.09 3.45 79.31
N ASN A 27 -45.82 3.19 79.59
CA ASN A 27 -44.88 2.48 78.74
C ASN A 27 -45.17 0.98 78.91
N PRO A 28 -45.57 0.21 77.89
CA PRO A 28 -45.34 -1.22 77.93
C PRO A 28 -43.92 -1.46 77.43
N GLU A 29 -43.09 -1.99 78.32
CA GLU A 29 -41.74 -2.44 78.06
C GLU A 29 -41.67 -3.27 76.77
N LYS A 30 -40.85 -2.81 75.83
CA LYS A 30 -40.49 -3.56 74.62
C LYS A 30 -39.42 -4.57 75.04
N ASP A 31 -39.83 -5.81 75.28
CA ASP A 31 -38.94 -6.96 75.49
C ASP A 31 -37.91 -7.03 74.34
N PRO A 32 -36.59 -6.96 74.60
CA PRO A 32 -35.56 -6.88 73.57
C PRO A 32 -35.04 -8.26 73.13
N ALA A 33 -35.89 -9.29 73.12
CA ALA A 33 -35.56 -10.59 72.54
C ALA A 33 -36.76 -11.14 71.75
N MET A 34 -36.76 -10.90 70.44
CA MET A 34 -37.21 -11.79 69.35
C MET A 34 -37.45 -10.98 68.06
N GLU A 35 -36.49 -10.13 67.67
CA GLU A 35 -36.33 -9.84 66.25
C GLU A 35 -35.63 -11.07 65.67
N ARG A 36 -36.41 -11.98 65.08
CA ARG A 36 -35.83 -13.03 64.22
C ARG A 36 -35.13 -12.26 63.10
N ARG A 37 -33.81 -12.07 63.20
CA ARG A 37 -33.01 -11.58 62.08
C ARG A 37 -33.29 -12.52 60.92
N GLN A 38 -34.08 -12.07 59.96
CA GLN A 38 -34.33 -12.78 58.74
C GLN A 38 -32.98 -12.83 58.02
N PHE A 39 -32.37 -14.01 57.98
CA PHE A 39 -31.10 -14.20 57.31
C PHE A 39 -31.28 -13.86 55.83
N ASN A 40 -30.51 -12.90 55.32
CA ASN A 40 -30.54 -12.51 53.91
C ASN A 40 -29.39 -13.21 53.17
N HIS A 41 -29.70 -13.90 52.08
CA HIS A 41 -28.71 -14.57 51.24
C HIS A 41 -27.73 -13.55 50.60
N SER A 42 -28.17 -12.32 50.35
CA SER A 42 -27.32 -11.21 49.88
C SER A 42 -26.15 -10.92 50.79
N ASP A 43 -26.30 -11.13 52.10
CA ASP A 43 -25.23 -10.92 53.08
C ASP A 43 -24.08 -11.92 52.88
N THR A 44 -24.35 -13.02 52.18
CA THR A 44 -23.34 -14.00 51.79
C THR A 44 -22.75 -13.71 50.41
N GLY A 45 -23.28 -12.78 49.63
CA GLY A 45 -22.88 -12.56 48.23
C GLY A 45 -23.31 -13.69 47.29
N PHE A 46 -24.42 -14.37 47.61
CA PHE A 46 -25.13 -15.26 46.69
C PHE A 46 -26.61 -14.89 46.73
N ASP A 47 -27.03 -14.00 45.84
CA ASP A 47 -28.43 -13.58 45.77
C ASP A 47 -29.30 -14.69 45.18
N LEU A 48 -30.44 -14.95 45.83
CA LEU A 48 -31.40 -15.93 45.32
C LEU A 48 -32.27 -15.28 44.24
N GLU A 49 -31.83 -15.40 43.01
CA GLU A 49 -32.51 -14.87 41.82
C GLU A 49 -32.90 -16.00 40.85
N GLY A 50 -33.83 -15.68 39.94
CA GLY A 50 -34.28 -16.64 38.91
C GLY A 50 -34.78 -17.95 39.51
N ALA A 51 -34.26 -19.09 39.06
CA ALA A 51 -34.66 -20.40 39.58
C ALA A 51 -34.24 -20.62 41.06
N HIS A 52 -33.15 -20.00 41.52
CA HIS A 52 -32.61 -20.22 42.86
C HIS A 52 -33.55 -19.73 43.98
N GLN A 53 -34.41 -18.74 43.70
CA GLN A 53 -35.39 -18.23 44.66
C GLN A 53 -36.46 -19.25 45.07
N PHE A 54 -36.69 -20.27 44.22
CA PHE A 54 -37.72 -21.29 44.43
C PHE A 54 -37.12 -22.66 44.79
N THR A 55 -35.79 -22.76 44.90
CA THR A 55 -35.10 -24.00 45.23
C THR A 55 -35.24 -24.31 46.72
N ALA A 56 -35.54 -25.57 47.06
CA ALA A 56 -35.65 -26.01 48.44
C ALA A 56 -34.29 -25.91 49.17
N CYS A 57 -34.30 -25.43 50.41
CA CYS A 57 -33.10 -25.12 51.20
C CYS A 57 -32.11 -26.29 51.29
N GLU A 58 -32.61 -27.51 51.46
CA GLU A 58 -31.84 -28.74 51.55
C GLU A 58 -31.10 -29.11 50.27
N SER A 59 -31.43 -28.49 49.13
CA SER A 59 -30.70 -28.69 47.87
C SER A 59 -29.32 -28.05 47.88
N CYS A 60 -29.14 -26.99 48.69
CA CYS A 60 -27.87 -26.27 48.84
C CYS A 60 -27.23 -26.51 50.21
N HIS A 61 -28.05 -26.78 51.23
CA HIS A 61 -27.62 -26.99 52.62
C HIS A 61 -27.71 -28.47 53.02
N ILE A 62 -26.88 -29.28 52.37
CA ILE A 62 -26.84 -30.73 52.57
C ILE A 62 -26.59 -31.07 54.05
N GLY A 63 -27.43 -31.93 54.62
CA GLY A 63 -27.33 -32.32 56.04
C GLY A 63 -27.62 -31.17 57.02
N GLY A 64 -28.30 -30.11 56.58
CA GLY A 64 -28.61 -28.94 57.41
C GLY A 64 -27.42 -28.02 57.67
N ARG A 65 -26.34 -28.14 56.87
CA ARG A 65 -25.16 -27.28 56.99
C ARG A 65 -25.35 -25.99 56.20
N PHE A 66 -25.60 -24.90 56.92
CA PHE A 66 -25.83 -23.58 56.34
C PHE A 66 -24.55 -22.77 56.05
N GLN A 67 -23.41 -23.17 56.62
CA GLN A 67 -22.13 -22.48 56.43
C GLN A 67 -21.21 -23.21 55.45
N GLY A 68 -20.59 -22.45 54.55
CA GLY A 68 -19.60 -22.94 53.60
C GLY A 68 -20.18 -23.53 52.32
N THR A 69 -21.48 -23.31 52.05
CA THR A 69 -22.07 -23.64 50.75
C THR A 69 -21.34 -22.88 49.64
N PRO A 70 -20.81 -23.57 48.60
CA PRO A 70 -20.13 -22.92 47.50
C PRO A 70 -21.06 -21.99 46.71
N LYS A 71 -20.47 -20.93 46.15
CA LYS A 71 -21.19 -19.90 45.36
C LYS A 71 -20.90 -19.99 43.87
N GLN A 72 -19.90 -20.78 43.49
CA GLN A 72 -19.48 -20.93 42.10
C GLN A 72 -20.44 -21.87 41.37
N CYS A 73 -20.94 -21.44 40.23
CA CYS A 73 -21.94 -22.16 39.42
C CYS A 73 -21.56 -23.64 39.20
N VAL A 74 -20.32 -23.89 38.79
CA VAL A 74 -19.81 -25.23 38.45
C VAL A 74 -19.79 -26.22 39.62
N GLN A 75 -19.77 -25.74 40.87
CA GLN A 75 -19.78 -26.62 42.06
C GLN A 75 -21.13 -27.30 42.27
N CYS A 76 -22.20 -26.71 41.70
CA CYS A 76 -23.55 -27.26 41.73
C CYS A 76 -23.95 -27.80 40.34
N HIS A 77 -23.66 -27.05 39.27
CA HIS A 77 -24.00 -27.39 37.89
C HIS A 77 -22.92 -28.25 37.22
N THR A 78 -22.68 -29.45 37.76
CA THR A 78 -21.75 -30.44 37.21
C THR A 78 -22.29 -31.85 37.36
N TYR A 79 -21.77 -32.79 36.57
CA TYR A 79 -22.11 -34.21 36.72
C TYR A 79 -21.59 -34.69 38.09
N ASN A 80 -22.51 -34.98 39.01
CA ASN A 80 -22.27 -35.25 40.44
C ASN A 80 -21.97 -34.01 41.31
N GLY A 81 -22.53 -32.86 40.97
CA GLY A 81 -22.48 -31.65 41.80
C GLY A 81 -23.16 -31.80 43.16
N LEU A 82 -23.04 -30.76 43.99
CA LEU A 82 -23.65 -30.72 45.33
C LEU A 82 -25.18 -30.85 45.32
N SER A 83 -25.82 -30.54 44.18
CA SER A 83 -27.24 -30.62 43.94
C SER A 83 -27.53 -31.32 42.62
N ASN A 84 -28.77 -31.75 42.40
CA ASN A 84 -29.21 -32.30 41.12
C ASN A 84 -29.51 -31.18 40.10
N ALA A 85 -28.53 -30.30 39.88
CA ALA A 85 -28.61 -29.19 38.95
C ALA A 85 -28.05 -29.58 37.59
N SER A 86 -28.66 -29.08 36.52
CA SER A 86 -28.26 -29.40 35.15
C SER A 86 -26.82 -28.93 34.88
N PRO A 87 -25.91 -29.82 34.44
CA PRO A 87 -24.57 -29.42 34.02
C PRO A 87 -24.59 -28.76 32.64
N LYS A 88 -23.44 -28.24 32.21
CA LYS A 88 -23.24 -27.84 30.80
C LYS A 88 -23.59 -29.01 29.88
N SER A 89 -24.45 -28.76 28.90
CA SER A 89 -24.84 -29.75 27.88
C SER A 89 -23.60 -30.21 27.09
N VAL A 90 -23.64 -31.44 26.59
CA VAL A 90 -22.63 -31.94 25.62
C VAL A 90 -22.59 -31.12 24.33
N SER A 91 -23.68 -30.40 24.02
CA SER A 91 -23.78 -29.49 22.88
C SER A 91 -23.46 -28.03 23.22
N HIS A 92 -23.01 -27.76 24.45
CA HIS A 92 -22.62 -26.42 24.87
C HIS A 92 -21.32 -26.02 24.13
N VAL A 93 -21.21 -24.74 23.76
CA VAL A 93 -19.99 -24.18 23.19
C VAL A 93 -18.82 -24.33 24.17
N LEU A 94 -17.59 -24.53 23.69
CA LEU A 94 -16.47 -24.76 24.59
C LEU A 94 -16.10 -23.45 25.30
N THR A 95 -16.18 -23.42 26.63
CA THR A 95 -15.97 -22.22 27.45
C THR A 95 -15.29 -22.55 28.77
N SER A 96 -14.74 -21.53 29.42
CA SER A 96 -14.30 -21.58 30.82
C SER A 96 -15.50 -21.78 31.77
N ASP A 97 -15.23 -21.91 33.07
CA ASP A 97 -16.27 -22.05 34.10
C ASP A 97 -16.82 -20.70 34.62
N GLN A 98 -16.43 -19.57 34.01
CA GLN A 98 -17.00 -18.24 34.29
C GLN A 98 -18.36 -18.08 33.60
N CYS A 99 -19.37 -18.73 34.17
CA CYS A 99 -20.70 -18.83 33.56
C CYS A 99 -21.41 -17.46 33.43
N ASP A 100 -21.17 -16.56 34.38
CA ASP A 100 -21.71 -15.20 34.46
C ASP A 100 -21.17 -14.25 33.38
N SER A 101 -20.12 -14.66 32.66
CA SER A 101 -19.63 -13.93 31.48
C SER A 101 -20.53 -14.07 30.25
N CYS A 102 -21.53 -14.96 30.31
CA CYS A 102 -22.49 -15.23 29.23
C CYS A 102 -23.93 -15.36 29.75
N HIS A 103 -24.12 -16.05 30.88
CA HIS A 103 -25.44 -16.36 31.42
C HIS A 103 -25.83 -15.44 32.59
N SER A 104 -27.12 -15.12 32.67
CA SER A 104 -27.72 -14.51 33.86
C SER A 104 -28.44 -15.57 34.71
N SER A 105 -28.37 -15.43 36.04
CA SER A 105 -29.17 -16.20 37.00
C SER A 105 -30.68 -16.12 36.72
N THR A 106 -31.13 -14.97 36.18
CA THR A 106 -32.55 -14.67 35.94
C THR A 106 -33.02 -15.11 34.56
N PHE A 107 -32.14 -15.03 33.55
CA PHE A 107 -32.42 -15.40 32.16
C PHE A 107 -31.32 -16.31 31.63
N TRP A 108 -31.29 -17.55 32.11
CA TRP A 108 -30.18 -18.47 31.85
C TRP A 108 -30.03 -18.81 30.35
N ASP A 109 -31.14 -19.05 29.66
CA ASP A 109 -31.13 -19.46 28.25
C ASP A 109 -31.00 -18.28 27.28
N ASP A 110 -31.09 -17.04 27.76
CA ASP A 110 -30.92 -15.84 26.94
C ASP A 110 -29.49 -15.31 27.11
N VAL A 111 -28.67 -15.48 26.06
CA VAL A 111 -27.26 -15.08 26.03
C VAL A 111 -27.10 -13.96 24.99
N PRO A 112 -27.44 -12.71 25.34
CA PRO A 112 -27.39 -11.59 24.38
C PRO A 112 -25.95 -11.12 24.10
N ARG A 113 -24.97 -11.51 24.92
CA ARG A 113 -23.56 -11.17 24.75
C ARG A 113 -22.66 -12.30 25.25
N VAL A 114 -21.56 -12.50 24.54
CA VAL A 114 -20.49 -13.42 24.90
C VAL A 114 -19.20 -12.63 25.16
N ASP A 115 -18.49 -12.96 26.23
CA ASP A 115 -17.10 -12.55 26.43
C ASP A 115 -16.16 -13.57 25.79
N HIS A 116 -15.52 -13.17 24.68
CA HIS A 116 -14.61 -14.03 23.94
C HIS A 116 -13.38 -14.46 24.75
N THR A 117 -13.00 -13.74 25.81
CA THR A 117 -11.91 -14.16 26.72
C THR A 117 -12.24 -15.43 27.50
N GLN A 118 -13.52 -15.79 27.61
CA GLN A 118 -14.00 -17.00 28.28
C GLN A 118 -14.37 -18.13 27.30
N THR A 119 -14.29 -17.87 26.00
CA THR A 119 -14.49 -18.90 24.97
C THR A 119 -13.21 -19.67 24.72
N LEU A 120 -13.35 -20.95 24.38
CA LEU A 120 -12.26 -21.85 24.05
C LEU A 120 -12.55 -22.45 22.67
N GLY A 121 -11.52 -22.61 21.83
CA GLY A 121 -11.68 -23.14 20.46
C GLY A 121 -11.38 -22.10 19.38
N THR A 122 -11.68 -22.43 18.12
CA THR A 122 -11.42 -21.54 16.97
C THR A 122 -12.65 -20.72 16.63
N CYS A 123 -12.45 -19.58 15.96
CA CYS A 123 -13.54 -18.70 15.55
C CYS A 123 -14.59 -19.45 14.71
N GLU A 124 -14.17 -20.29 13.77
CA GLU A 124 -15.03 -21.03 12.84
C GLU A 124 -15.87 -22.12 13.54
N SER A 125 -15.48 -22.56 14.73
CA SER A 125 -16.27 -23.53 15.49
C SER A 125 -17.60 -22.93 15.97
N CYS A 126 -17.66 -21.61 16.14
CA CYS A 126 -18.86 -20.87 16.56
C CYS A 126 -19.41 -19.97 15.44
N HIS A 127 -18.56 -19.25 14.72
CA HIS A 127 -18.93 -18.35 13.62
C HIS A 127 -19.08 -19.11 12.29
N ASN A 128 -20.03 -20.05 12.26
CA ASN A 128 -20.28 -20.99 11.17
C ASN A 128 -21.62 -20.77 10.45
N ASN A 129 -22.28 -19.63 10.69
CA ASN A 129 -23.64 -19.32 10.22
C ASN A 129 -24.74 -20.25 10.76
N ILE A 130 -24.43 -21.09 11.76
CA ILE A 130 -25.40 -21.90 12.49
C ILE A 130 -25.52 -21.38 13.93
N LEU A 131 -24.39 -21.27 14.64
CA LEU A 131 -24.35 -20.79 16.03
C LEU A 131 -24.21 -19.27 16.10
N ALA A 132 -23.33 -18.70 15.28
CA ALA A 132 -23.15 -17.26 15.12
C ALA A 132 -22.86 -16.91 13.66
N GLU A 133 -23.09 -15.65 13.30
CA GLU A 133 -22.76 -15.13 11.96
C GLU A 133 -21.27 -15.34 11.65
N GLY A 134 -20.98 -15.97 10.52
CA GLY A 134 -19.63 -16.27 10.06
C GLY A 134 -19.19 -15.40 8.88
N LYS A 135 -18.31 -15.95 8.05
CA LYS A 135 -17.88 -15.30 6.80
C LYS A 135 -19.08 -15.06 5.89
N SER A 136 -19.34 -13.80 5.52
CA SER A 136 -20.40 -13.44 4.57
C SER A 136 -20.05 -13.86 3.13
N ALA A 137 -21.03 -13.88 2.24
CA ALA A 137 -20.81 -14.22 0.83
C ALA A 137 -19.83 -13.28 0.10
N THR A 138 -19.65 -12.05 0.61
CA THR A 138 -18.70 -11.06 0.07
C THR A 138 -17.38 -11.03 0.82
N HIS A 139 -17.18 -11.92 1.80
CA HIS A 139 -15.93 -12.04 2.54
C HIS A 139 -14.79 -12.48 1.60
N VAL A 140 -13.57 -12.01 1.86
CA VAL A 140 -12.36 -12.47 1.15
C VAL A 140 -12.22 -13.99 1.28
N ALA A 141 -12.01 -14.69 0.16
CA ALA A 141 -11.60 -16.09 0.20
C ALA A 141 -10.22 -16.20 0.86
N THR A 142 -10.14 -16.91 1.98
CA THR A 142 -8.90 -17.13 2.73
C THR A 142 -8.97 -18.47 3.49
N THR A 143 -7.82 -19.13 3.57
CA THR A 143 -7.57 -20.33 4.39
C THR A 143 -6.94 -20.01 5.74
N GLU A 144 -6.54 -18.76 5.96
CA GLU A 144 -5.96 -18.30 7.23
C GLU A 144 -7.01 -18.28 8.34
N SER A 145 -6.53 -18.47 9.58
CA SER A 145 -7.34 -18.33 10.79
C SER A 145 -7.88 -16.90 10.92
N CYS A 146 -9.08 -16.75 11.48
CA CYS A 146 -9.77 -15.46 11.53
C CYS A 146 -9.00 -14.37 12.28
N ASP A 147 -8.25 -14.75 13.32
CA ASP A 147 -7.41 -13.88 14.14
C ASP A 147 -6.20 -13.28 13.40
N PHE A 148 -5.87 -13.80 12.21
CA PHE A 148 -4.89 -13.19 11.33
C PHE A 148 -5.34 -11.82 10.81
N CYS A 149 -6.66 -11.64 10.60
CA CYS A 149 -7.24 -10.42 10.02
C CYS A 149 -8.09 -9.62 11.02
N HIS A 150 -8.77 -10.32 11.92
CA HIS A 150 -9.75 -9.75 12.84
C HIS A 150 -9.29 -9.88 14.28
N ASN A 151 -9.69 -8.94 15.14
CA ASN A 151 -9.64 -9.14 16.58
C ASN A 151 -11.06 -9.26 17.14
N ASP A 152 -11.15 -9.90 18.30
CA ASP A 152 -12.37 -10.12 19.08
C ASP A 152 -13.06 -8.82 19.54
N ASN A 153 -12.30 -7.74 19.70
CA ASN A 153 -12.79 -6.46 20.23
C ASN A 153 -13.09 -5.39 19.17
N ASN A 154 -12.67 -5.58 17.92
CA ASN A 154 -12.84 -4.59 16.85
C ASN A 154 -12.93 -5.27 15.46
N TRP A 155 -13.89 -6.19 15.34
CA TRP A 155 -14.11 -7.01 14.14
C TRP A 155 -14.24 -6.23 12.83
N LEU A 156 -14.75 -4.99 12.89
CA LEU A 156 -14.93 -4.10 11.74
C LEU A 156 -13.64 -3.39 11.29
N THR A 157 -12.60 -3.34 12.13
CA THR A 157 -11.32 -2.71 11.80
C THR A 157 -10.26 -3.78 11.62
N THR A 158 -10.14 -4.30 10.40
CA THR A 158 -9.13 -5.31 10.06
C THR A 158 -7.75 -4.67 10.02
N GLY A 159 -6.87 -5.06 10.95
CA GLY A 159 -5.43 -4.88 10.78
C GLY A 159 -4.93 -5.98 9.83
N PHE A 160 -4.98 -5.74 8.52
CA PHE A 160 -4.49 -6.72 7.56
C PHE A 160 -2.95 -6.74 7.56
N ASN A 161 -2.37 -7.88 7.96
CA ASN A 161 -0.93 -8.12 7.87
C ASN A 161 -0.59 -8.64 6.47
N HIS A 162 0.42 -8.04 5.82
CA HIS A 162 0.92 -8.47 4.52
C HIS A 162 2.05 -9.53 4.63
N ASP A 163 2.39 -9.97 5.84
CA ASP A 163 3.40 -11.01 6.06
C ASP A 163 3.02 -12.31 5.35
N GLY A 164 4.00 -12.93 4.69
CA GLY A 164 3.80 -14.11 3.84
C GLY A 164 3.21 -13.83 2.45
N ILE A 165 2.73 -12.62 2.14
CA ILE A 165 2.27 -12.27 0.79
C ILE A 165 3.46 -11.88 -0.08
N VAL A 166 3.76 -12.71 -1.08
CA VAL A 166 4.89 -12.51 -2.00
C VAL A 166 4.48 -12.19 -3.44
N ASP A 167 3.22 -12.45 -3.81
CA ASP A 167 2.68 -12.20 -5.15
C ASP A 167 1.16 -11.92 -5.12
N GLY A 168 0.54 -11.79 -6.31
CA GLY A 168 -0.92 -11.72 -6.43
C GLY A 168 -1.55 -10.41 -5.94
N CYS A 169 -0.75 -9.36 -5.76
CA CYS A 169 -1.16 -8.11 -5.11
C CYS A 169 -2.41 -7.48 -5.76
N VAL A 170 -2.49 -7.52 -7.10
CA VAL A 170 -3.62 -6.98 -7.88
C VAL A 170 -4.95 -7.69 -7.63
N GLY A 171 -4.94 -8.91 -7.09
CA GLY A 171 -6.17 -9.59 -6.67
C GLY A 171 -6.91 -8.86 -5.54
N CYS A 172 -6.16 -8.09 -4.74
CA CYS A 172 -6.70 -7.26 -3.67
C CYS A 172 -6.66 -5.77 -4.05
N HIS A 173 -5.52 -5.27 -4.55
CA HIS A 173 -5.27 -3.87 -4.89
C HIS A 173 -5.77 -3.52 -6.30
N ASN A 174 -7.08 -3.70 -6.54
CA ASN A 174 -7.73 -3.47 -7.83
C ASN A 174 -8.52 -2.16 -7.91
N GLY A 175 -8.46 -1.32 -6.88
CA GLY A 175 -9.22 -0.06 -6.80
C GLY A 175 -10.68 -0.21 -6.34
N VAL A 176 -11.17 -1.44 -6.19
CA VAL A 176 -12.50 -1.75 -5.64
C VAL A 176 -12.37 -2.33 -4.24
N ARG A 177 -11.57 -3.39 -4.10
CA ARG A 177 -11.40 -4.14 -2.86
C ARG A 177 -10.35 -3.51 -1.93
N ALA A 178 -9.26 -3.01 -2.51
CA ALA A 178 -8.27 -2.19 -1.84
C ALA A 178 -7.72 -1.15 -2.83
N THR A 179 -7.06 -0.13 -2.30
CA THR A 179 -6.47 0.95 -3.10
C THR A 179 -5.54 0.37 -4.17
N GLY A 180 -5.82 0.66 -5.44
CA GLY A 180 -4.97 0.25 -6.55
C GLY A 180 -3.81 1.21 -6.81
N LYS A 181 -3.24 1.15 -8.02
CA LYS A 181 -2.20 2.11 -8.46
C LYS A 181 -2.75 3.54 -8.48
N HIS A 182 -1.99 4.49 -7.92
CA HIS A 182 -2.32 5.90 -8.01
C HIS A 182 -2.22 6.40 -9.48
N PRO A 183 -3.01 7.39 -9.92
CA PRO A 183 -2.91 7.93 -11.29
C PRO A 183 -1.52 8.47 -11.68
N SER A 184 -0.71 8.88 -10.71
CA SER A 184 0.68 9.33 -10.92
C SER A 184 1.71 8.20 -10.86
N HIS A 185 1.28 6.95 -10.73
CA HIS A 185 2.18 5.80 -10.75
C HIS A 185 2.80 5.65 -12.13
N ILE A 186 4.07 5.22 -12.19
CA ILE A 186 4.74 4.93 -13.47
C ILE A 186 3.97 3.87 -14.27
N VAL A 187 3.92 4.02 -15.59
CA VAL A 187 3.18 3.07 -16.44
C VAL A 187 3.89 1.71 -16.42
N SER A 188 3.19 0.67 -15.98
CA SER A 188 3.77 -0.64 -15.67
C SER A 188 2.70 -1.74 -15.67
N GLY A 189 3.14 -2.99 -15.88
CA GLY A 189 2.31 -4.20 -15.79
C GLY A 189 1.80 -4.49 -14.37
N SER A 190 1.10 -5.61 -14.19
CA SER A 190 0.40 -5.94 -12.92
C SER A 190 1.25 -6.69 -11.88
N THR A 191 2.51 -6.99 -12.18
CA THR A 191 3.43 -7.71 -11.29
C THR A 191 4.08 -6.74 -10.29
N CYS A 192 3.33 -6.38 -9.24
CA CYS A 192 3.74 -5.38 -8.26
C CYS A 192 5.02 -5.78 -7.51
N GLU A 193 5.13 -7.06 -7.18
CA GLU A 193 6.23 -7.73 -6.47
C GLU A 193 7.57 -7.68 -7.22
N SER A 194 7.57 -7.34 -8.52
CA SER A 194 8.80 -7.07 -9.26
C SER A 194 9.47 -5.75 -8.86
N CYS A 195 8.72 -4.85 -8.21
CA CYS A 195 9.20 -3.52 -7.85
C CYS A 195 9.03 -3.20 -6.35
N HIS A 196 7.93 -3.66 -5.76
CA HIS A 196 7.54 -3.36 -4.39
C HIS A 196 7.77 -4.54 -3.45
N SER A 197 8.11 -4.23 -2.21
CA SER A 197 8.13 -5.19 -1.10
C SER A 197 7.05 -4.83 -0.09
N VAL A 198 6.43 -5.83 0.53
CA VAL A 198 5.47 -5.63 1.63
C VAL A 198 6.13 -5.05 2.89
N ILE A 199 7.44 -5.18 3.04
CA ILE A 199 8.21 -4.63 4.17
C ILE A 199 8.59 -3.16 3.91
N ALA A 200 8.86 -2.82 2.65
CA ALA A 200 9.22 -1.47 2.21
C ALA A 200 8.57 -1.18 0.85
N TRP A 201 7.34 -0.68 0.89
CA TRP A 201 6.57 -0.42 -0.34
C TRP A 201 7.16 0.73 -1.15
N ILE A 202 7.71 1.74 -0.47
CA ILE A 202 8.41 2.89 -1.05
C ILE A 202 9.69 3.13 -0.22
N PRO A 203 10.84 3.39 -0.86
CA PRO A 203 11.06 3.46 -2.30
C PRO A 203 11.00 2.08 -2.97
N ALA A 204 10.41 2.04 -4.18
CA ALA A 204 10.37 0.83 -4.99
C ALA A 204 11.66 0.68 -5.81
N SER A 205 12.07 -0.56 -6.08
CA SER A 205 13.09 -0.84 -7.08
C SER A 205 12.42 -0.94 -8.45
N VAL A 206 12.93 -0.26 -9.48
CA VAL A 206 12.30 -0.33 -10.81
C VAL A 206 12.89 -1.49 -11.60
N ASN A 207 12.04 -2.45 -11.99
CA ASN A 207 12.40 -3.50 -12.94
C ASN A 207 11.99 -3.09 -14.37
N HIS A 208 12.98 -2.99 -15.27
CA HIS A 208 12.74 -2.55 -16.64
C HIS A 208 11.99 -3.57 -17.51
N ASP A 209 11.88 -4.83 -17.09
CA ASP A 209 11.16 -5.88 -17.85
C ASP A 209 9.63 -5.73 -17.75
N VAL A 210 9.14 -5.00 -16.74
CA VAL A 210 7.69 -4.88 -16.44
C VAL A 210 7.15 -3.45 -16.58
N VAL A 211 8.01 -2.46 -16.83
CA VAL A 211 7.59 -1.09 -17.13
C VAL A 211 7.19 -0.97 -18.60
N ILE A 212 6.30 -0.02 -18.90
CA ILE A 212 5.74 0.16 -20.24
C ILE A 212 5.99 1.61 -20.67
N GLY A 213 6.55 1.79 -21.86
CA GLY A 213 6.84 3.10 -22.42
C GLY A 213 8.13 3.08 -23.23
N THR A 214 8.54 4.25 -23.71
CA THR A 214 9.86 4.41 -24.35
C THR A 214 10.86 4.99 -23.35
N CYS A 215 12.16 4.80 -23.59
CA CYS A 215 13.21 5.32 -22.70
C CYS A 215 13.03 6.83 -22.43
N ASN A 216 12.82 7.62 -23.49
CA ASN A 216 12.65 9.07 -23.39
C ASN A 216 11.38 9.49 -22.62
N SER A 217 10.35 8.64 -22.57
CA SER A 217 9.12 8.96 -21.83
C SER A 217 9.31 8.92 -20.31
N CYS A 218 10.30 8.16 -19.82
CA CYS A 218 10.63 8.04 -18.40
C CYS A 218 11.92 8.77 -18.03
N HIS A 219 12.98 8.63 -18.83
CA HIS A 219 14.29 9.27 -18.63
C HIS A 219 14.30 10.69 -19.21
N ASN A 220 13.41 11.53 -18.69
CA ASN A 220 13.20 12.91 -19.13
C ASN A 220 13.70 13.96 -18.12
N GLY A 221 14.35 13.53 -17.03
CA GLY A 221 14.80 14.40 -15.95
C GLY A 221 13.72 14.76 -14.92
N VAL A 222 12.48 14.32 -15.12
CA VAL A 222 11.35 14.50 -14.18
C VAL A 222 11.00 13.19 -13.48
N ILE A 223 10.76 12.12 -14.25
CA ILE A 223 10.39 10.80 -13.70
C ILE A 223 11.64 10.04 -13.28
N ALA A 224 12.62 9.96 -14.19
CA ALA A 224 13.92 9.38 -13.96
C ALA A 224 15.00 10.27 -14.57
N THR A 225 16.24 10.07 -14.13
CA THR A 225 17.41 10.77 -14.66
C THR A 225 17.46 10.62 -16.18
N GLY A 226 17.47 11.75 -16.89
CA GLY A 226 17.61 11.78 -18.34
C GLY A 226 19.05 11.76 -18.81
N GLN A 227 19.25 12.18 -20.06
CA GLN A 227 20.58 12.34 -20.64
C GLN A 227 21.39 13.37 -19.84
N SER A 228 22.69 13.09 -19.64
CA SER A 228 23.59 14.06 -19.02
C SER A 228 23.80 15.27 -19.94
N PRO A 229 24.19 16.45 -19.41
CA PRO A 229 24.53 17.60 -20.23
C PRO A 229 25.71 17.37 -21.21
N THR A 230 26.51 16.33 -20.96
CA THR A 230 27.66 15.93 -21.78
C THR A 230 27.35 14.75 -22.70
N HIS A 231 26.09 14.31 -22.76
CA HIS A 231 25.66 13.23 -23.65
C HIS A 231 25.84 13.66 -25.12
N ILE A 232 26.26 12.71 -25.96
CA ILE A 232 26.41 12.94 -27.39
C ILE A 232 25.05 13.28 -28.02
N PRO A 233 24.93 14.24 -28.95
CA PRO A 233 23.69 14.47 -29.65
C PRO A 233 23.26 13.20 -30.40
N ALA A 234 22.08 12.67 -30.08
CA ALA A 234 21.53 11.47 -30.68
C ALA A 234 20.06 11.71 -31.05
N ILE A 235 19.65 11.22 -32.22
CA ILE A 235 18.26 11.24 -32.67
C ILE A 235 17.68 9.85 -32.42
N GLY A 236 16.58 9.75 -31.67
CA GLY A 236 15.89 8.48 -31.43
C GLY A 236 15.76 8.09 -29.96
N GLN A 237 15.59 6.79 -29.71
CA GLN A 237 15.45 6.22 -28.37
C GLN A 237 16.80 5.70 -27.84
N CYS A 238 16.91 5.59 -26.52
CA CYS A 238 18.17 5.25 -25.85
C CYS A 238 18.65 3.82 -26.17
N ASP A 239 17.73 2.91 -26.46
CA ASP A 239 17.97 1.49 -26.78
C ASP A 239 18.74 1.27 -28.08
N LEU A 240 18.89 2.30 -28.91
CA LEU A 240 19.81 2.28 -30.06
C LEU A 240 21.28 2.12 -29.64
N CYS A 241 21.64 2.64 -28.47
CA CYS A 241 23.02 2.60 -27.96
C CYS A 241 23.10 1.82 -26.64
N HIS A 242 22.14 1.99 -25.75
CA HIS A 242 22.18 1.50 -24.37
C HIS A 242 21.32 0.24 -24.20
N SER A 243 21.66 -0.56 -23.18
CA SER A 243 20.79 -1.63 -22.68
C SER A 243 20.33 -1.31 -21.27
N THR A 244 19.28 -1.98 -20.81
CA THR A 244 18.77 -1.86 -19.43
C THR A 244 19.70 -2.49 -18.38
N VAL A 245 20.64 -3.33 -18.81
CA VAL A 245 21.59 -4.06 -17.93
C VAL A 245 22.94 -3.34 -17.85
N ALA A 246 23.41 -2.76 -18.95
CA ALA A 246 24.63 -1.99 -19.03
C ALA A 246 24.40 -0.72 -19.85
N TRP A 247 24.54 0.43 -19.19
CA TRP A 247 24.40 1.76 -19.78
C TRP A 247 25.64 2.22 -20.57
N THR A 248 26.65 1.37 -20.71
CA THR A 248 27.72 1.59 -21.69
C THR A 248 27.19 1.34 -23.11
N PRO A 249 27.55 2.14 -24.12
CA PRO A 249 27.12 1.89 -25.49
C PRO A 249 27.48 0.47 -25.93
N THR A 250 26.46 -0.33 -26.23
CA THR A 250 26.59 -1.71 -26.72
C THR A 250 26.76 -1.76 -28.25
N GLY A 251 26.42 -0.66 -28.93
CA GLY A 251 26.63 -0.38 -30.34
C GLY A 251 26.43 1.11 -30.61
N PHE A 252 26.93 1.60 -31.75
CA PHE A 252 26.70 2.97 -32.21
C PHE A 252 26.52 2.94 -33.73
N THR A 253 25.45 3.58 -34.23
CA THR A 253 25.25 3.83 -35.66
C THR A 253 25.39 5.32 -35.93
N HIS A 254 25.78 5.70 -37.16
CA HIS A 254 25.86 7.11 -37.56
C HIS A 254 24.51 7.65 -38.08
N ASP A 255 23.42 6.89 -37.90
CA ASP A 255 22.11 7.26 -38.43
C ASP A 255 21.61 8.56 -37.80
N GLY A 256 21.21 9.51 -38.64
CA GLY A 256 20.76 10.82 -38.19
C GLY A 256 21.87 11.79 -37.79
N ILE A 257 23.15 11.39 -37.85
CA ILE A 257 24.29 12.28 -37.63
C ILE A 257 24.68 12.93 -38.95
N THR A 258 24.40 14.23 -39.10
CA THR A 258 24.70 14.99 -40.33
C THR A 258 25.80 16.04 -40.16
N THR A 259 26.12 16.45 -38.92
CA THR A 259 27.09 17.52 -38.62
C THR A 259 27.79 17.28 -37.30
N GLY A 260 28.86 18.01 -37.00
CA GLY A 260 29.49 18.03 -35.67
C GLY A 260 30.38 16.81 -35.38
N CYS A 261 30.91 16.17 -36.43
CA CYS A 261 31.69 14.95 -36.34
C CYS A 261 32.88 15.07 -35.38
N VAL A 262 33.54 16.23 -35.34
CA VAL A 262 34.72 16.51 -34.50
C VAL A 262 34.45 16.46 -33.01
N ALA A 263 33.19 16.56 -32.57
CA ALA A 263 32.85 16.38 -31.16
C ALA A 263 33.26 14.99 -30.67
N CYS A 264 33.12 13.96 -31.53
CA CYS A 264 33.49 12.58 -31.24
C CYS A 264 34.82 12.18 -31.90
N HIS A 265 35.02 12.52 -33.17
CA HIS A 265 36.22 12.20 -33.95
C HIS A 265 37.37 13.19 -33.67
N ASN A 266 37.76 13.27 -32.39
CA ASN A 266 38.79 14.17 -31.87
C ASN A 266 40.14 13.47 -31.61
N GLY A 267 40.27 12.18 -31.95
CA GLY A 267 41.48 11.39 -31.69
C GLY A 267 41.57 10.80 -30.28
N THR A 268 40.67 11.19 -29.37
CA THR A 268 40.55 10.60 -28.03
C THR A 268 39.32 9.70 -27.93
N GLN A 269 38.14 10.22 -28.25
CA GLN A 269 36.87 9.48 -28.14
C GLN A 269 36.64 8.55 -29.33
N ALA A 270 36.93 9.03 -30.53
CA ALA A 270 36.94 8.25 -31.77
C ALA A 270 38.09 8.72 -32.67
N THR A 271 38.40 7.92 -33.68
CA THR A 271 39.48 8.22 -34.65
C THR A 271 39.26 9.58 -35.30
N GLY A 272 40.18 10.52 -35.08
CA GLY A 272 40.14 11.85 -35.71
C GLY A 272 40.82 11.91 -37.08
N LYS A 273 41.07 13.13 -37.56
CA LYS A 273 41.87 13.36 -38.78
C LYS A 273 43.27 12.75 -38.61
N GLN A 274 43.67 11.91 -39.57
CA GLN A 274 45.00 11.32 -39.59
C GLN A 274 46.08 12.37 -39.96
N PRO A 275 47.35 12.16 -39.62
CA PRO A 275 48.43 13.13 -39.91
C PRO A 275 48.61 13.47 -41.40
N ASN A 276 48.20 12.56 -42.29
CA ASN A 276 48.25 12.72 -43.75
C ASN A 276 46.95 13.27 -44.35
N HIS A 277 45.97 13.66 -43.53
CA HIS A 277 44.75 14.31 -43.99
C HIS A 277 45.08 15.70 -44.55
N ILE A 278 44.36 16.12 -45.60
CA ILE A 278 44.49 17.48 -46.14
C ILE A 278 44.21 18.54 -45.06
N LEU A 279 44.89 19.68 -45.09
CA LEU A 279 44.61 20.75 -44.13
C LEU A 279 43.23 21.34 -44.43
N SER A 280 42.32 21.27 -43.46
CA SER A 280 40.95 21.77 -43.60
C SER A 280 40.32 22.15 -42.27
N ALA A 281 39.30 23.00 -42.32
CA ALA A 281 38.44 23.34 -41.19
C ALA A 281 37.79 22.09 -40.56
N PRO A 282 37.33 22.14 -39.30
CA PRO A 282 36.79 20.99 -38.58
C PRO A 282 35.37 20.56 -39.02
N SER A 283 34.87 21.03 -40.16
CA SER A 283 33.58 20.65 -40.76
C SER A 283 33.74 19.46 -41.70
N CYS A 284 33.74 18.24 -41.14
CA CYS A 284 33.95 17.00 -41.88
C CYS A 284 32.83 16.71 -42.89
N GLU A 285 31.61 17.09 -42.53
CA GLU A 285 30.37 16.95 -43.31
C GLU A 285 30.39 17.67 -44.66
N ASN A 286 31.31 18.63 -44.86
CA ASN A 286 31.47 19.29 -46.15
C ASN A 286 32.24 18.44 -47.17
N CYS A 287 32.88 17.36 -46.70
CA CYS A 287 33.62 16.46 -47.57
C CYS A 287 33.23 14.99 -47.46
N HIS A 288 32.83 14.54 -46.28
CA HIS A 288 32.56 13.15 -45.97
C HIS A 288 31.07 12.91 -45.72
N SER A 289 30.58 11.75 -46.17
CA SER A 289 29.24 11.25 -45.87
C SER A 289 29.31 10.02 -44.97
N VAL A 290 28.39 9.93 -44.01
CA VAL A 290 28.25 8.73 -43.15
C VAL A 290 27.81 7.49 -43.94
N MET A 291 27.19 7.67 -45.11
CA MET A 291 26.80 6.58 -46.02
C MET A 291 27.97 6.07 -46.88
N GLY A 292 29.08 6.82 -46.92
CA GLY A 292 30.26 6.52 -47.72
C GLY A 292 31.38 7.50 -47.40
N TRP A 293 32.24 7.13 -46.46
CA TRP A 293 33.30 8.02 -45.96
C TRP A 293 34.35 8.36 -47.03
N LEU A 294 34.57 7.42 -47.97
CA LEU A 294 35.43 7.59 -49.13
C LEU A 294 34.71 7.07 -50.39
N PRO A 295 34.95 7.70 -51.56
CA PRO A 295 35.75 8.91 -51.76
C PRO A 295 35.09 10.15 -51.17
N ALA A 296 35.90 11.11 -50.73
CA ALA A 296 35.41 12.40 -50.23
C ALA A 296 35.28 13.40 -51.39
N GLU A 297 34.23 14.22 -51.38
CA GLU A 297 34.15 15.39 -52.27
C GLU A 297 34.80 16.58 -51.57
N VAL A 298 35.69 17.32 -52.24
CA VAL A 298 36.40 18.41 -51.58
C VAL A 298 35.67 19.73 -51.80
N ASP A 299 35.13 20.30 -50.73
CA ASP A 299 34.67 21.69 -50.70
C ASP A 299 35.86 22.64 -50.47
N HIS A 300 36.17 23.44 -51.50
CA HIS A 300 37.30 24.36 -51.45
C HIS A 300 37.09 25.53 -50.48
N SER A 301 35.85 25.78 -50.01
CA SER A 301 35.59 26.83 -49.02
C SER A 301 36.15 26.52 -47.63
N VAL A 302 36.49 25.25 -47.37
CA VAL A 302 36.94 24.78 -46.05
C VAL A 302 38.35 24.20 -46.02
N VAL A 303 39.02 24.08 -47.17
CA VAL A 303 40.44 23.67 -47.20
C VAL A 303 41.36 24.85 -46.86
N ILE A 304 42.53 24.54 -46.30
CA ILE A 304 43.50 25.54 -45.83
C ILE A 304 44.83 25.31 -46.55
N GLY A 305 45.34 26.34 -47.22
CA GLY A 305 46.61 26.28 -47.95
C GLY A 305 46.57 27.13 -49.21
N THR A 306 47.68 27.14 -49.95
CA THR A 306 47.72 27.72 -51.29
C THR A 306 47.29 26.68 -52.31
N CYS A 307 46.87 27.13 -53.50
CA CYS A 307 46.49 26.23 -54.58
C CYS A 307 47.64 25.30 -54.94
N SER A 308 48.86 25.85 -55.05
CA SER A 308 50.08 25.10 -55.39
C SER A 308 50.50 24.06 -54.34
N SER A 309 50.18 24.28 -53.05
CA SER A 309 50.54 23.32 -51.99
C SER A 309 49.75 22.02 -52.08
N CYS A 310 48.55 22.07 -52.65
CA CYS A 310 47.67 20.91 -52.83
C CYS A 310 47.69 20.38 -54.28
N HIS A 311 47.63 21.27 -55.28
CA HIS A 311 47.67 20.91 -56.70
C HIS A 311 49.11 20.75 -57.20
N ASN A 312 49.83 19.80 -56.59
CA ASN A 312 51.24 19.53 -56.85
C ASN A 312 51.48 18.20 -57.62
N GLY A 313 50.41 17.51 -58.01
CA GLY A 313 50.47 16.21 -58.70
C GLY A 313 50.58 14.99 -57.78
N SER A 314 50.75 15.18 -56.48
CA SER A 314 50.76 14.13 -55.45
C SER A 314 49.45 14.08 -54.66
N ILE A 315 48.99 15.24 -54.15
CA ILE A 315 47.74 15.33 -53.37
C ILE A 315 46.55 15.49 -54.30
N ALA A 316 46.62 16.49 -55.19
CA ALA A 316 45.63 16.74 -56.23
C ALA A 316 46.34 16.99 -57.57
N ARG A 317 45.56 16.94 -58.66
CA ARG A 317 46.07 17.20 -60.00
C ARG A 317 46.72 18.59 -60.07
N GLY A 318 47.99 18.65 -60.44
CA GLY A 318 48.71 19.91 -60.63
C GLY A 318 48.65 20.47 -62.05
N LYS A 319 49.53 21.45 -62.33
CA LYS A 319 49.70 22.07 -63.65
C LYS A 319 49.98 21.00 -64.72
N GLY A 320 49.21 21.00 -65.80
CA GLY A 320 49.42 20.11 -66.95
C GLY A 320 50.64 20.51 -67.78
N ILE A 321 51.13 19.60 -68.63
CA ILE A 321 52.32 19.84 -69.47
C ILE A 321 52.17 21.01 -70.46
N THR A 322 50.93 21.40 -70.78
CA THR A 322 50.61 22.53 -71.67
C THR A 322 50.26 23.81 -70.92
N HIS A 323 50.39 23.83 -69.59
CA HIS A 323 50.12 25.02 -68.78
C HIS A 323 51.16 26.10 -69.08
N VAL A 324 50.72 27.37 -69.13
CA VAL A 324 51.62 28.52 -69.31
C VAL A 324 52.68 28.55 -68.21
N LEU A 325 53.94 28.87 -68.57
CA LEU A 325 54.99 29.01 -67.57
C LEU A 325 54.73 30.24 -66.71
N THR A 326 54.38 30.03 -65.45
CA THR A 326 54.10 31.09 -64.49
C THR A 326 54.50 30.67 -63.08
N THR A 327 55.05 31.63 -62.33
CA THR A 327 55.36 31.53 -60.89
C THR A 327 54.26 32.08 -60.01
N GLU A 328 53.24 32.73 -60.59
CA GLU A 328 52.08 33.24 -59.85
C GLU A 328 51.23 32.09 -59.28
N GLU A 329 50.54 32.38 -58.18
CA GLU A 329 49.57 31.46 -57.59
C GLU A 329 48.32 31.29 -58.48
N CYS A 330 47.65 30.16 -58.30
CA CYS A 330 46.57 29.76 -59.21
C CYS A 330 45.34 30.68 -59.10
N ASP A 331 45.12 31.28 -57.94
CA ASP A 331 44.00 32.19 -57.64
C ASP A 331 44.09 33.54 -58.38
N GLN A 332 45.25 33.85 -58.99
CA GLN A 332 45.41 35.01 -59.87
C GLN A 332 44.73 34.82 -61.24
N CYS A 333 44.43 33.58 -61.62
CA CYS A 333 43.89 33.25 -62.95
C CYS A 333 42.70 32.29 -62.91
N HIS A 334 42.53 31.55 -61.82
CA HIS A 334 41.51 30.52 -61.65
C HIS A 334 40.68 30.78 -60.39
N THR A 335 39.45 30.28 -60.41
CA THR A 335 38.59 30.24 -59.21
C THR A 335 38.30 28.78 -58.85
N THR A 336 37.83 28.55 -57.63
CA THR A 336 37.45 27.20 -57.17
C THR A 336 36.29 26.60 -57.98
N ASN A 337 35.51 27.43 -58.68
CA ASN A 337 34.34 27.03 -59.45
C ASN A 337 34.57 27.05 -60.98
N ALA A 338 35.68 27.61 -61.45
CA ALA A 338 36.02 27.70 -62.86
C ALA A 338 37.54 27.56 -63.06
N TRP A 339 37.93 26.43 -63.68
CA TRP A 339 39.30 26.11 -64.07
C TRP A 339 39.65 26.55 -65.51
N GLU A 340 38.80 27.38 -66.10
CA GLU A 340 39.13 28.10 -67.33
C GLU A 340 39.77 29.46 -66.97
N PRO A 341 40.76 29.95 -67.73
CA PRO A 341 41.38 31.24 -67.46
C PRO A 341 40.31 32.32 -67.48
N THR A 342 40.24 33.14 -66.42
CA THR A 342 39.51 34.41 -66.52
C THR A 342 40.28 35.27 -67.51
N LEU A 343 39.80 35.35 -68.75
CA LEU A 343 40.36 36.27 -69.75
C LEU A 343 40.29 37.70 -69.18
N PRO A 344 41.34 38.52 -69.32
CA PRO A 344 41.28 39.94 -68.98
C PRO A 344 40.22 40.69 -69.79
#